data_AF-A0A1A8E842-F1
#
_entry.id   AF-A0A1A8E842-F1
#
_cell.length_a   1.000
_cell.length_b   1.000
_cell.length_c   1.000
_cell.angle_alpha   90.00
_cell.angle_beta   90.00
_cell.angle_gamma   90.00
#
_symmetry.space_group_name_H-M   'P 1'
#
loop_
_entity.id
_entity.type
_entity.pdbx_description
1 polymer ?
#
loop_
_entity_poly.entity_id
_entity_poly.type
_entity_poly.pdbx_seq_one_letter_code
_entity_poly.pdbx_strand_id
1 'polypeptide(L)'
;MDPTLLLWKSEGQSFFQRFGLWFNHLLDPTLLLFSDAEIQKAHGALLEQNVNVKEKDESAVTLLLSSVHADSGALLPLHFRPPAVFPASVFPVLGSLIHHNGVRPALFWQFLLQSYNAMFTHTNRNSSGEQEGKSSLLQLLPVIGAVSYTTVAGVCEI
;
A
#
# COMPACT_ATOMS: atom_id res chain seq x y z
N MET A 1 -8.47 -12.11 -13.87
CA MET A 1 -8.40 -11.68 -12.47
C MET A 1 -7.45 -12.62 -11.76
N ASP A 2 -6.45 -12.06 -11.08
CA ASP A 2 -5.43 -12.84 -10.37
C ASP A 2 -6.05 -13.62 -9.18
N PRO A 3 -5.59 -14.85 -8.86
CA PRO A 3 -6.08 -15.61 -7.71
C PRO A 3 -5.85 -14.91 -6.36
N THR A 4 -4.90 -13.98 -6.26
CA THR A 4 -4.67 -13.16 -5.06
C THR A 4 -5.92 -12.34 -4.71
N LEU A 5 -6.76 -11.98 -5.69
CA LEU A 5 -8.03 -11.31 -5.44
C LEU A 5 -9.02 -12.20 -4.66
N LEU A 6 -9.06 -13.49 -4.98
CA LEU A 6 -9.89 -14.47 -4.27
C LEU A 6 -9.38 -14.68 -2.85
N LEU A 7 -8.05 -14.68 -2.68
CA LEU A 7 -7.40 -14.72 -1.38
C LEU A 7 -7.81 -13.53 -0.50
N TRP A 8 -7.72 -12.30 -1.05
CA TRP A 8 -8.17 -11.07 -0.39
C TRP A 8 -9.64 -11.11 0.02
N LYS A 9 -10.51 -11.66 -0.84
CA LYS A 9 -11.93 -11.84 -0.52
C LYS A 9 -12.17 -12.86 0.59
N SER A 10 -11.32 -13.88 0.69
CA SER A 10 -11.44 -14.92 1.73
C SER A 10 -11.07 -14.42 3.12
N GLU A 11 -10.02 -13.60 3.24
CA GLU A 11 -9.43 -13.16 4.52
C GLU A 11 -10.20 -12.02 5.24
N GLY A 12 -11.09 -11.33 4.53
CA GLY A 12 -11.67 -10.08 5.02
C GLY A 12 -13.19 -10.02 4.92
N GLN A 13 -13.90 -10.84 5.69
CA GLN A 13 -15.38 -10.86 5.68
C GLN A 13 -15.99 -9.61 6.35
N SER A 14 -15.33 -9.04 7.35
CA SER A 14 -15.75 -7.82 8.03
C SER A 14 -14.69 -6.72 7.99
N PHE A 15 -15.12 -5.47 8.25
CA PHE A 15 -14.22 -4.33 8.35
C PHE A 15 -13.13 -4.54 9.41
N PHE A 16 -13.51 -4.94 10.63
CA PHE A 16 -12.55 -5.12 11.74
C PHE A 16 -11.56 -6.25 11.48
N GLN A 17 -11.97 -7.32 10.78
CA GLN A 17 -11.04 -8.36 10.35
C GLN A 17 -10.02 -7.84 9.35
N ARG A 18 -10.45 -7.05 8.35
CA ARG A 18 -9.53 -6.42 7.40
C ARG A 18 -8.58 -5.47 8.10
N PHE A 19 -9.10 -4.63 9.00
CA PHE A 19 -8.29 -3.73 9.79
C PHE A 19 -7.26 -4.49 10.62
N GLY A 20 -7.68 -5.53 11.35
CA GLY A 20 -6.79 -6.39 12.12
C GLY A 20 -5.75 -7.09 11.25
N LEU A 21 -6.12 -7.59 10.07
CA LEU A 21 -5.20 -8.20 9.10
C LEU A 21 -4.09 -7.22 8.69
N TRP A 22 -4.46 -5.96 8.41
CA TRP A 22 -3.49 -4.92 8.09
C TRP A 22 -2.51 -4.69 9.24
N PHE A 23 -3.04 -4.43 10.44
CA PHE A 23 -2.20 -4.08 11.59
C PHE A 23 -1.36 -5.24 12.13
N ASN A 24 -1.89 -6.46 12.14
CA ASN A 24 -1.24 -7.60 12.77
C ASN A 24 -0.31 -8.37 11.82
N HIS A 25 -0.53 -8.29 10.50
CA HIS A 25 0.18 -9.13 9.54
C HIS A 25 0.79 -8.33 8.38
N LEU A 26 0.02 -7.47 7.70
CA LEU A 26 0.50 -6.83 6.47
C LEU A 26 1.47 -5.66 6.70
N LEU A 27 1.42 -5.03 7.86
CA LEU A 27 2.33 -3.92 8.22
C LEU A 27 3.64 -4.41 8.87
N ASP A 28 3.88 -5.71 8.96
CA ASP A 28 5.12 -6.26 9.53
C ASP A 28 6.32 -5.91 8.61
N PRO A 29 7.28 -5.09 9.06
CA PRO A 29 8.42 -4.68 8.25
C PRO A 29 9.37 -5.84 7.91
N THR A 30 9.33 -6.97 8.62
CA THR A 30 10.16 -8.15 8.30
C THR A 30 9.82 -8.74 6.93
N LEU A 31 8.61 -8.49 6.43
CA LEU A 31 8.18 -8.91 5.09
C LEU A 31 8.97 -8.20 3.97
N LEU A 32 9.65 -7.10 4.25
CA LEU A 32 10.55 -6.43 3.30
C LEU A 32 11.87 -7.19 3.07
N LEU A 33 12.19 -8.18 3.91
CA LEU A 33 13.41 -8.97 3.78
C LEU A 33 13.32 -10.03 2.68
N PHE A 34 12.11 -10.34 2.21
CA PHE A 34 11.90 -11.28 1.13
C PHE A 34 12.20 -10.65 -0.23
N SER A 35 12.94 -11.39 -1.05
CA SER A 35 13.30 -10.98 -2.39
C SER A 35 12.13 -11.12 -3.37
N ASP A 36 12.19 -10.35 -4.45
CA ASP A 36 11.20 -10.40 -5.53
C ASP A 36 11.09 -11.81 -6.14
N ALA A 37 12.20 -12.55 -6.22
CA ALA A 37 12.23 -13.92 -6.72
C ALA A 37 11.49 -14.90 -5.80
N GLU A 38 11.61 -14.75 -4.47
CA GLU A 38 10.88 -15.57 -3.50
C GLU A 38 9.38 -15.30 -3.56
N ILE A 39 9.00 -14.04 -3.71
CA ILE A 39 7.59 -13.64 -3.82
C ILE A 39 6.99 -14.19 -5.12
N GLN A 40 7.69 -14.08 -6.25
CA GLN A 40 7.24 -14.63 -7.53
C GLN A 40 7.13 -16.16 -7.49
N LYS A 41 8.06 -16.84 -6.82
CA LYS A 41 7.98 -18.28 -6.62
C LYS A 41 6.75 -18.67 -5.79
N ALA A 42 6.46 -17.94 -4.71
CA ALA A 42 5.27 -18.17 -3.90
C ALA A 42 3.98 -17.88 -4.68
N HIS A 43 3.97 -16.85 -5.54
CA HIS A 43 2.83 -16.51 -6.41
C HIS A 43 2.60 -17.59 -7.48
N GLY A 44 3.66 -18.09 -8.11
CA GLY A 44 3.60 -19.21 -9.05
C GLY A 44 3.06 -20.49 -8.40
N ALA A 45 3.50 -20.81 -7.19
CA ALA A 45 2.99 -21.95 -6.44
C ALA A 45 1.48 -21.84 -6.13
N LEU A 46 0.98 -20.63 -5.83
CA LEU A 46 -0.46 -20.38 -5.67
C LEU A 46 -1.25 -20.58 -6.96
N LEU A 47 -0.71 -20.14 -8.10
CA LEU A 47 -1.36 -20.31 -9.41
C LEU A 47 -1.49 -21.79 -9.78
N GLU A 48 -0.48 -22.60 -9.47
CA GLU A 48 -0.48 -24.05 -9.73
C GLU A 48 -1.45 -24.81 -8.80
N GLN A 49 -1.64 -24.37 -7.56
CA GLN A 49 -2.43 -25.08 -6.54
C GLN A 49 -3.96 -24.90 -6.61
N ASN A 50 -4.50 -24.07 -7.50
CA ASN A 50 -5.92 -23.88 -7.83
C ASN A 50 -6.98 -24.47 -6.85
N VAL A 51 -6.97 -24.02 -5.59
CA VAL A 51 -8.02 -24.31 -4.59
C VAL A 51 -7.99 -25.74 -3.99
N ASN A 52 -6.92 -26.08 -3.26
CA ASN A 52 -7.07 -27.00 -2.12
C ASN A 52 -6.26 -26.52 -0.91
N VAL A 53 -6.63 -25.33 -0.42
CA VAL A 53 -6.07 -24.70 0.77
C VAL A 53 -6.63 -25.40 2.01
N LYS A 54 -6.14 -26.62 2.28
CA LYS A 54 -6.36 -27.31 3.56
C LYS A 54 -5.18 -27.17 4.52
N GLU A 55 -4.00 -26.83 4.00
CA GLU A 55 -2.85 -26.33 4.76
C GLU A 55 -2.43 -25.00 4.14
N LYS A 56 -3.10 -23.93 4.58
CA LYS A 56 -2.72 -22.58 4.22
C LYS A 56 -1.46 -22.26 5.00
N ASP A 57 -0.32 -22.14 4.33
CA ASP A 57 0.82 -21.47 4.94
C ASP A 57 0.45 -19.99 5.10
N GLU A 58 0.02 -19.62 6.31
CA GLU A 58 -0.41 -18.26 6.65
C GLU A 58 0.69 -17.23 6.36
N SER A 59 1.95 -17.64 6.46
CA SER A 59 3.10 -16.77 6.19
C SER A 59 3.25 -16.47 4.70
N ALA A 60 3.15 -17.49 3.84
CA ALA A 60 3.19 -17.33 2.38
C ALA A 60 2.01 -16.49 1.86
N VAL A 61 0.83 -16.68 2.46
CA VAL A 61 -0.37 -15.89 2.14
C VAL A 61 -0.16 -14.44 2.54
N THR A 62 0.34 -14.18 3.74
CA THR A 62 0.64 -12.82 4.21
C THR A 62 1.68 -12.14 3.31
N LEU A 63 2.72 -12.87 2.89
CA LEU A 63 3.74 -12.36 1.97
C LEU A 63 3.14 -11.97 0.62
N LEU A 64 2.22 -12.77 0.08
CA LEU A 64 1.58 -12.50 -1.20
C LEU A 64 0.60 -11.34 -1.13
N LEU A 65 -0.24 -11.30 -0.08
CA LEU A 65 -1.17 -10.18 0.15
C LEU A 65 -0.45 -8.84 0.37
N SER A 66 0.77 -8.86 0.92
CA SER A 66 1.57 -7.66 1.15
C SER A 66 2.47 -7.27 -0.03
N SER A 67 2.75 -8.18 -0.97
CA SER A 67 3.74 -7.91 -2.03
C SER A 67 3.17 -7.93 -3.45
N VAL A 68 1.99 -8.50 -3.65
CA VAL A 68 1.36 -8.65 -4.96
C VAL A 68 0.10 -7.80 -5.04
N HIS A 69 -0.03 -7.08 -6.16
CA HIS A 69 -1.20 -6.26 -6.43
C HIS A 69 -2.44 -7.13 -6.62
N ALA A 70 -3.50 -6.87 -5.83
CA ALA A 70 -4.65 -7.76 -5.71
C ALA A 70 -5.38 -8.07 -7.03
N ASP A 71 -5.47 -7.10 -7.95
CA ASP A 71 -6.24 -7.25 -9.19
C ASP A 71 -5.37 -7.68 -10.40
N SER A 72 -4.26 -6.98 -10.64
CA SER A 72 -3.31 -7.28 -11.74
C SER A 72 -2.37 -8.47 -11.49
N GLY A 73 -2.13 -8.88 -10.24
CA GLY A 73 -1.12 -9.88 -9.91
C GLY A 73 0.33 -9.40 -10.07
N ALA A 74 0.54 -8.12 -10.39
CA ALA A 74 1.87 -7.55 -10.54
C ALA A 74 2.55 -7.36 -9.18
N LEU A 75 3.88 -7.50 -9.15
CA LEU A 75 4.64 -7.24 -7.94
C LEU A 75 4.62 -5.74 -7.60
N LEU A 76 4.31 -5.42 -6.34
CA LEU A 76 4.34 -4.06 -5.85
C LEU A 76 5.79 -3.58 -5.70
N PRO A 77 6.11 -2.33 -6.11
CA PRO A 77 7.42 -1.74 -5.85
C PRO A 77 7.69 -1.74 -4.34
N LEU A 78 8.92 -2.05 -3.95
CA LEU A 78 9.32 -2.26 -2.55
C LEU A 78 8.83 -1.16 -1.60
N HIS A 79 8.97 0.10 -2.01
CA HIS A 79 8.63 1.27 -1.19
C HIS A 79 7.12 1.51 -1.02
N PHE A 80 6.29 0.84 -1.81
CA PHE A 80 4.83 0.96 -1.75
C PHE A 80 4.15 -0.34 -1.33
N ARG A 81 4.92 -1.32 -0.85
CA ARG A 81 4.36 -2.48 -0.15
C ARG A 81 3.84 -2.03 1.22
N PRO A 82 2.72 -2.58 1.74
CA PRO A 82 2.22 -2.26 3.07
C PRO A 82 3.28 -2.31 4.20
N PRO A 83 4.21 -3.29 4.24
CA PRO A 83 5.32 -3.31 5.19
C PRO A 83 6.22 -2.06 5.19
N ALA A 84 6.29 -1.34 4.06
CA ALA A 84 7.10 -0.14 3.92
C ALA A 84 6.42 1.13 4.45
N VAL A 85 5.11 1.11 4.72
CA VAL A 85 4.34 2.28 5.17
C VAL A 85 4.93 2.87 6.44
N PHE A 86 5.15 2.06 7.47
CA PHE A 86 5.71 2.53 8.72
C PHE A 86 7.12 3.14 8.55
N PRO A 87 8.13 2.42 8.01
CA PRO A 87 9.47 2.97 7.88
C PRO A 87 9.57 4.15 6.88
N ALA A 88 8.71 4.21 5.86
CA ALA A 88 8.70 5.34 4.92
C ALA A 88 8.04 6.60 5.52
N SER A 89 7.02 6.43 6.35
CA SER A 89 6.25 7.54 6.93
C SER A 89 6.83 8.10 8.23
N VAL A 90 7.66 7.34 8.95
CA VAL A 90 8.18 7.74 10.27
C VAL A 90 8.94 9.06 10.23
N PHE A 91 9.80 9.29 9.23
CA PHE A 91 10.59 10.52 9.14
C PHE A 91 9.72 11.74 8.79
N PRO A 92 8.84 11.70 7.77
CA PRO A 92 7.90 12.80 7.52
C PRO A 92 6.96 13.10 8.69
N VAL A 93 6.48 12.07 9.39
CA VAL A 93 5.61 12.24 10.57
C VAL A 93 6.36 12.93 11.70
N LEU A 94 7.55 12.43 12.07
CA LEU A 94 8.36 13.07 13.11
C LEU A 94 8.75 14.49 12.72
N GLY A 95 9.13 14.70 11.46
CA GLY A 95 9.41 16.02 10.91
C GLY A 95 8.24 16.98 11.11
N SER A 96 7.02 16.52 10.83
CA SER A 96 5.79 17.30 10.99
C SER A 96 5.43 17.59 12.45
N LEU A 97 5.80 16.72 13.39
CA LEU A 97 5.48 16.90 14.82
C LEU A 97 6.44 17.86 15.55
N ILE A 98 7.54 18.26 14.92
CA ILE A 98 8.50 19.19 15.52
C ILE A 98 7.96 20.61 15.45
N HIS A 99 8.15 21.39 16.52
CA HIS A 99 7.81 22.81 16.50
C HIS A 99 8.65 23.55 15.46
N HIS A 100 7.98 24.16 14.47
CA HIS A 100 8.63 24.85 13.37
C HIS A 100 8.62 26.37 13.55
N ASN A 101 9.77 27.00 13.33
CA ASN A 101 9.85 28.46 13.21
C ASN A 101 9.36 28.89 11.83
N GLY A 102 8.04 28.99 11.67
CA GLY A 102 7.35 29.42 10.45
C GLY A 102 6.78 28.26 9.60
N VAL A 103 6.01 28.64 8.57
CA VAL A 103 5.17 27.69 7.81
C VAL A 103 5.92 26.85 6.77
N ARG A 104 7.10 27.30 6.32
CA ARG A 104 7.83 26.62 5.21
C ARG A 104 8.33 25.22 5.59
N PRO A 105 8.98 25.01 6.75
CA PRO A 105 9.39 23.67 7.18
C PRO A 105 8.19 22.75 7.41
N ALA A 106 7.09 23.26 7.98
CA ALA A 106 5.86 22.51 8.18
C ALA A 106 5.27 22.02 6.84
N LEU A 107 5.18 22.91 5.85
CA LEU A 107 4.70 22.57 4.50
C LEU A 107 5.59 21.53 3.83
N PHE A 108 6.91 21.59 4.02
CA PHE A 108 7.83 20.60 3.45
C PHE A 108 7.56 19.19 3.99
N TRP A 109 7.48 19.03 5.31
CA TRP A 109 7.23 17.72 5.92
C TRP A 109 5.85 17.17 5.61
N GLN A 110 4.82 18.03 5.63
CA GLN A 110 3.47 17.66 5.24
C GLN A 110 3.41 17.27 3.77
N PHE A 111 4.05 18.02 2.86
CA PHE A 111 4.10 17.67 1.45
C PHE A 111 4.72 16.29 1.22
N LEU A 112 5.82 15.97 1.90
CA LEU A 112 6.46 14.64 1.81
C LEU A 112 5.52 13.53 2.30
N LEU A 113 4.88 13.72 3.45
CA LEU A 113 3.96 12.74 4.02
C LEU A 113 2.75 12.49 3.09
N GLN A 114 2.13 13.56 2.62
CA GLN A 114 0.94 13.48 1.77
C GLN A 114 1.27 12.92 0.39
N SER A 115 2.43 13.28 -0.17
CA SER A 115 2.92 12.70 -1.44
C SER A 115 3.15 11.20 -1.32
N TYR A 116 3.74 10.74 -0.21
CA TYR A 116 3.92 9.31 0.03
C TYR A 116 2.58 8.58 0.13
N ASN A 117 1.65 9.07 0.95
CA ASN A 117 0.32 8.45 1.13
C ASN A 117 -0.46 8.40 -0.18
N ALA A 118 -0.37 9.45 -0.99
CA ALA A 118 -0.98 9.52 -2.31
C ALA A 118 -0.40 8.46 -3.26
N MET A 119 0.93 8.31 -3.30
CA MET A 119 1.59 7.32 -4.14
C MET A 119 1.32 5.89 -3.67
N PHE A 120 1.31 5.66 -2.35
CA PHE A 120 0.93 4.38 -1.75
C PHE A 120 -0.51 3.99 -2.10
N THR A 121 -1.45 4.93 -1.97
CA THR A 121 -2.86 4.70 -2.33
C THR A 121 -3.00 4.45 -3.83
N HIS A 122 -2.30 5.23 -4.66
CA HIS A 122 -2.34 5.07 -6.10
C HIS A 122 -1.80 3.72 -6.57
N THR A 123 -0.76 3.20 -5.93
CA THR A 123 -0.16 1.90 -6.26
C THR A 123 -0.95 0.72 -5.73
N ASN A 124 -1.71 0.88 -4.64
CA ASN A 124 -2.55 -0.17 -4.04
C ASN A 124 -4.04 -0.07 -4.44
N ARG A 125 -4.38 0.85 -5.35
CA ARG A 125 -5.77 1.02 -5.81
C ARG A 125 -6.22 -0.16 -6.68
N ASN A 126 -7.52 -0.39 -6.74
CA ASN A 126 -8.07 -1.36 -7.68
C ASN A 126 -7.82 -0.92 -9.14
N SER A 127 -7.31 -1.82 -9.99
CA SER A 127 -7.00 -1.56 -11.40
C SER A 127 -8.21 -1.76 -12.35
N SER A 128 -9.36 -2.20 -11.83
CA SER A 128 -10.54 -2.57 -12.62
C SER A 128 -11.11 -1.46 -13.53
N GLY A 129 -10.74 -0.19 -13.30
CA GLY A 129 -11.17 0.96 -14.10
C GLY A 129 -10.16 1.44 -15.16
N GLU A 130 -8.95 0.87 -15.25
CA GLU A 130 -7.91 1.35 -16.18
C GLU A 130 -8.07 0.83 -17.62
N GLN A 131 -9.00 -0.10 -17.87
CA GLN A 131 -9.25 -0.65 -19.20
C GLN A 131 -9.79 0.38 -20.23
N GLU A 132 -10.12 1.60 -19.81
CA GLU A 132 -10.81 2.59 -20.66
C GLU A 132 -9.91 3.67 -21.31
N GLY A 133 -8.59 3.52 -21.31
CA GLY A 133 -7.68 4.31 -22.16
C GLY A 133 -7.63 5.82 -21.92
N LYS A 134 -8.24 6.33 -20.85
CA LYS A 134 -8.20 7.76 -20.48
C LYS A 134 -6.85 8.12 -19.85
N SER A 135 -6.18 9.10 -20.45
CA SER A 135 -4.81 9.54 -20.18
C SER A 135 -4.44 9.60 -18.68
N SER A 136 -3.28 9.06 -18.31
CA SER A 136 -2.77 9.09 -16.93
C SER A 136 -2.73 10.49 -16.31
N LEU A 137 -2.60 11.55 -17.10
CA LEU A 137 -2.61 12.94 -16.63
C LEU A 137 -3.93 13.36 -15.96
N LEU A 138 -5.09 12.93 -16.47
CA LEU A 138 -6.38 13.24 -15.85
C LEU A 138 -6.57 12.48 -14.53
N GLN A 139 -5.97 11.29 -14.40
CA GLN A 139 -6.00 10.53 -13.16
C GLN A 139 -5.06 11.12 -12.10
N LEU A 140 -3.99 11.80 -12.51
CA LEU A 140 -3.06 12.49 -11.61
C LEU A 140 -3.61 13.81 -11.04
N LEU A 141 -4.52 14.49 -11.74
CA LEU A 141 -5.11 15.75 -11.29
C LEU A 141 -5.78 15.67 -9.90
N PRO A 142 -6.68 14.70 -9.61
CA PRO A 142 -7.26 14.58 -8.27
C PRO A 142 -6.21 14.20 -7.21
N VAL A 143 -5.18 13.44 -7.57
CA VAL A 143 -4.08 13.08 -6.67
C VAL A 143 -3.29 14.34 -6.26
N ILE A 144 -2.91 15.17 -7.23
CA ILE A 144 -2.21 16.44 -7.00
C ILE A 144 -3.08 17.39 -6.15
N GLY A 145 -4.37 17.48 -6.46
CA GLY A 145 -5.32 18.29 -5.70
C GLY A 145 -5.43 17.83 -4.24
N ALA A 146 -5.54 16.52 -4.01
CA ALA A 146 -5.59 15.94 -2.68
C ALA A 146 -4.31 16.25 -1.88
N VAL A 147 -3.14 15.98 -2.46
CA VAL A 147 -1.84 16.26 -1.81
C VAL A 147 -1.71 17.74 -1.46
N SER A 148 -2.08 18.64 -2.37
CA SER A 148 -2.01 20.08 -2.14
C SER A 148 -2.93 20.51 -1.00
N TYR A 149 -4.18 20.05 -1.01
CA TYR A 149 -5.16 20.38 0.02
C TYR A 149 -4.77 19.83 1.39
N THR A 150 -4.39 18.55 1.48
CA THR A 150 -4.03 17.92 2.75
C THR A 150 -2.71 18.46 3.32
N THR A 151 -1.78 18.90 2.45
CA THR A 151 -0.56 19.58 2.90
C THR A 151 -0.89 20.90 3.59
N VAL A 152 -1.78 21.72 3.02
CA VAL A 152 -2.18 22.99 3.63
C VAL A 152 -2.99 22.76 4.89
N ALA A 153 -3.98 21.86 4.86
CA ALA A 153 -4.79 21.53 6.03
C ALA A 153 -3.94 20.99 7.20
N GLY A 154 -2.98 20.10 6.92
CA GLY A 154 -2.09 19.54 7.94
C GLY A 154 -1.19 20.58 8.60
N VAL A 155 -0.79 21.63 7.88
CA VAL A 155 -0.03 22.75 8.48
C VAL A 155 -0.92 23.65 9.35
N CYS A 156 -2.23 23.73 9.09
CA CYS A 156 -3.15 24.50 9.93
C CYS A 156 -3.50 23.81 11.26
N GLU A 157 -3.26 22.49 11.37
CA GLU A 157 -3.55 21.69 12.55
C GLU A 157 -2.36 21.53 13.51
N ILE A 158 -1.15 21.95 13.09
CA ILE A 158 0.13 21.82 13.84
C ILE A 158 0.61 23.20 14.29
#